data_AF-A0A6A6XIU1-F1
#
_entry.id   AF-A0A6A6XIU1-F1
#
_cell.length_a   1.000
_cell.length_b   1.000
_cell.length_c   1.000
_cell.angle_alpha   90.00
_cell.angle_beta   90.00
_cell.angle_gamma   90.00
#
_symmetry.space_group_name_H-M   'P 1'
#
loop_
_entity.id
_entity.type
_entity.pdbx_description
1 polymer ?
#
loop_
_entity_poly.entity_id
_entity_poly.type
_entity_poly.pdbx_seq_one_letter_code
_entity_poly.pdbx_strand_id
1 'polypeptide(L)'
;MLPNYGEGEENAFKRLQKEIKESRAETTDPSTAGNVHWVVPRAVNSLFTGRDELVDRIRSAFRIDESQNIAEQKRFVITGIGGQGKSEVCLKVASLMQEDFWGVFWVDVDNQSTAKNGFVAVAKALGSSAESIDESLQALASTNRRWLLVLDNADDPGFDYAAYIPSGSRGAILMTSRIPQCSQYSTVGAVALEGLDVEQSSQLLLKAAHVPETAWPSYRAQVQDIIQLLGSHTLALIQAGAYIAEGYCRLDQYPEKFRQQRVQLLKHHPGQEQSRYRDVYATFEASAAVLEHSKGEAGKDALDLLAILSMLHSSVLPLQVFEGAWTGARTVLQSRRDNIHDIGQQHVSQLPELCSVQAEEWNDSRLQTASVLLASLSLVTRHQSDEFDGLSMHPLAHAWAKDRLGKEHQQRTWVSTGCILALLVDELVTWRVYERELQPHMQSFLSPEVKTVFLYGPRTVILPIMIKCGWIMAHMGEDTRVEHLLKCIYLELRIVPSEPSEKHLPIWDLAADNLLSTGHGAQSAALMEYVVKVKKKTLAETYPDRLASQ
;
A
#
# COMPACT_ATOMS: atom_id res chain seq x y z
N MET A 1 -58.44 38.63 29.77
CA MET A 1 -58.68 38.82 28.32
C MET A 1 -57.68 37.91 27.61
N LEU A 2 -58.12 36.73 27.17
CA LEU A 2 -57.27 35.77 26.44
C LEU A 2 -57.02 36.33 25.04
N PRO A 3 -55.80 36.26 24.48
CA PRO A 3 -55.56 36.71 23.12
C PRO A 3 -56.29 35.77 22.17
N ASN A 4 -57.30 36.31 21.48
CA ASN A 4 -58.07 35.63 20.47
C ASN A 4 -57.26 35.60 19.18
N TYR A 5 -56.43 34.57 19.01
CA TYR A 5 -55.71 34.33 17.75
C TYR A 5 -56.73 33.80 16.73
N GLY A 6 -57.25 34.70 15.89
CA GLY A 6 -58.27 34.41 14.86
C GLY A 6 -57.80 33.52 13.70
N GLU A 7 -56.75 32.72 13.89
CA GLU A 7 -56.14 31.87 12.87
C GLU A 7 -56.69 30.43 12.85
N GLY A 8 -57.40 29.99 13.89
CA GLY A 8 -57.96 28.63 13.98
C GLY A 8 -56.92 27.57 14.38
N GLU A 9 -57.37 26.51 15.06
CA GLU A 9 -56.51 25.52 15.74
C GLU A 9 -55.49 24.84 14.80
N GLU A 10 -55.90 24.55 13.57
CA GLU A 10 -55.04 23.88 12.58
C GLU A 10 -53.89 24.78 12.08
N ASN A 11 -54.14 26.09 11.94
CA ASN A 11 -53.10 27.03 11.51
C ASN A 11 -52.18 27.41 12.67
N ALA A 12 -52.72 27.51 13.89
CA ALA A 12 -51.91 27.67 15.10
C ALA A 12 -50.96 26.48 15.28
N PHE A 13 -51.41 25.26 15.01
CA PHE A 13 -50.57 24.05 15.08
C PHE A 13 -49.48 24.03 14.00
N LYS A 14 -49.79 24.42 12.76
CA LYS A 14 -48.79 24.55 11.67
C LYS A 14 -47.74 25.63 11.98
N ARG A 15 -48.14 26.76 12.58
CA ARG A 15 -47.22 27.81 13.01
C ARG A 15 -46.31 27.33 14.14
N LEU A 16 -46.86 26.67 15.16
CA LEU A 16 -46.08 26.06 16.24
C LEU A 16 -45.10 24.99 15.71
N GLN A 17 -45.50 24.16 14.76
CA GLN A 17 -44.59 23.20 14.13
C GLN A 17 -43.46 23.89 13.35
N LYS A 18 -43.76 25.01 12.68
CA LYS A 18 -42.78 25.81 11.95
C LYS A 18 -41.80 26.50 12.92
N GLU A 19 -42.28 27.11 13.99
CA GLU A 19 -41.46 27.73 15.04
C GLU A 19 -40.61 26.68 15.81
N ILE A 20 -41.13 25.47 16.04
CA ILE A 20 -40.35 24.34 16.61
C ILE A 20 -39.26 23.86 15.63
N LYS A 21 -39.55 23.86 14.33
CA LYS A 21 -38.59 23.47 13.29
C LYS A 21 -37.50 24.54 13.09
N GLU A 22 -37.88 25.81 13.15
CA GLU A 22 -36.98 26.97 13.06
C GLU A 22 -36.12 27.11 14.33
N SER A 23 -36.69 26.92 15.53
CA SER A 23 -35.90 26.89 16.77
C SER A 23 -34.97 25.67 16.90
N ARG A 24 -35.33 24.51 16.33
CA ARG A 24 -34.40 23.36 16.17
C ARG A 24 -33.30 23.61 15.14
N ALA A 25 -33.55 24.44 14.14
CA ALA A 25 -32.54 24.85 13.16
C ALA A 25 -31.58 25.93 13.71
N GLU A 26 -32.03 26.75 14.65
CA GLU A 26 -31.22 27.82 15.29
C GLU A 26 -30.48 27.37 16.57
N THR A 27 -30.71 26.15 17.08
CA THR A 27 -30.07 25.63 18.31
C THR A 27 -29.01 24.55 18.09
N THR A 28 -28.61 24.27 16.84
CA THR A 28 -27.42 23.44 16.58
C THR A 28 -26.23 24.34 16.31
N ASP A 29 -25.43 24.57 17.35
CA ASP A 29 -24.07 25.07 17.19
C ASP A 29 -23.38 24.17 16.16
N PRO A 30 -22.88 24.68 15.02
CA PRO A 30 -22.22 23.87 14.01
C PRO A 30 -21.06 23.06 14.59
N SER A 31 -20.49 23.47 15.74
CA SER A 31 -19.43 22.76 16.47
C SER A 31 -19.81 21.36 16.99
N THR A 32 -21.11 21.01 17.00
CA THR A 32 -21.62 19.72 17.52
C THR A 32 -21.84 18.63 16.46
N ALA A 33 -21.55 18.90 15.19
CA ALA A 33 -21.45 17.83 14.21
C ALA A 33 -20.14 17.09 14.47
N GLY A 34 -20.23 15.85 14.95
CA GLY A 34 -19.09 14.95 15.20
C GLY A 34 -18.26 14.67 13.96
N ASN A 35 -17.53 13.55 13.95
CA ASN A 35 -16.67 13.24 12.81
C ASN A 35 -17.46 13.08 11.49
N VAL A 36 -17.11 13.86 10.46
CA VAL A 36 -17.72 13.78 9.12
C VAL A 36 -16.80 13.07 8.13
N HIS A 37 -15.49 13.25 8.27
CA HIS A 37 -14.51 12.62 7.39
C HIS A 37 -13.62 11.66 8.18
N TRP A 38 -13.71 10.37 7.85
CA TRP A 38 -12.85 9.33 8.39
C TRP A 38 -12.07 8.67 7.26
N VAL A 39 -10.91 9.23 6.93
CA VAL A 39 -10.02 8.74 5.87
C VAL A 39 -8.79 8.13 6.52
N VAL A 40 -8.99 7.01 7.22
CA VAL A 40 -7.95 6.26 7.95
C VAL A 40 -7.83 4.87 7.33
N PRO A 41 -6.61 4.38 7.03
CA PRO A 41 -6.42 3.22 6.16
C PRO A 41 -6.80 1.88 6.80
N ARG A 42 -6.86 1.80 8.14
CA ARG A 42 -7.17 0.56 8.86
C ARG A 42 -7.67 0.83 10.28
N ALA A 43 -8.34 -0.18 10.84
CA ALA A 43 -8.77 -0.17 12.23
C ALA A 43 -7.59 -0.33 13.20
N VAL A 44 -7.83 0.00 14.47
CA VAL A 44 -6.86 -0.22 15.56
C VAL A 44 -6.58 -1.71 15.72
N ASN A 45 -5.30 -2.08 15.78
CA ASN A 45 -4.88 -3.46 15.96
C ASN A 45 -5.30 -3.99 17.35
N SER A 46 -5.92 -5.17 17.41
CA SER A 46 -6.33 -5.84 18.65
C SER A 46 -5.14 -6.24 19.54
N LEU A 47 -3.94 -6.39 18.96
CA LEU A 47 -2.70 -6.67 19.67
C LEU A 47 -2.04 -5.40 20.25
N PHE A 48 -2.59 -4.21 20.01
CA PHE A 48 -2.06 -2.97 20.58
C PHE A 48 -1.91 -3.10 22.10
N THR A 49 -0.69 -2.87 22.61
CA THR A 49 -0.34 -3.15 24.01
C THR A 49 0.56 -2.03 24.55
N GLY A 50 0.20 -1.53 25.73
CA GLY A 50 0.93 -0.47 26.42
C GLY A 50 0.87 0.88 25.71
N ARG A 51 1.88 1.72 25.97
CA ARG A 51 2.00 3.10 25.43
C ARG A 51 0.89 4.06 25.84
N ASP A 52 0.10 3.73 26.87
CA ASP A 52 -1.01 4.56 27.33
C ASP A 52 -0.55 5.99 27.70
N GLU A 53 0.57 6.11 28.41
CA GLU A 53 1.18 7.42 28.75
C GLU A 53 1.53 8.25 27.51
N LEU A 54 2.07 7.61 26.46
CA LEU A 54 2.40 8.29 25.21
C LEU A 54 1.14 8.74 24.47
N VAL A 55 0.15 7.84 24.38
CA VAL A 55 -1.14 8.14 23.75
C VAL A 55 -1.82 9.31 24.47
N ASP A 56 -1.90 9.28 25.79
CA ASP A 56 -2.50 10.35 26.60
C ASP A 56 -1.72 11.66 26.53
N ARG A 57 -0.39 11.60 26.41
CA ARG A 57 0.44 12.77 26.16
C ARG A 57 0.12 13.42 24.82
N ILE A 58 0.00 12.63 23.75
CA ILE A 58 -0.35 13.14 22.42
C ILE A 58 -1.77 13.73 22.44
N ARG A 59 -2.73 13.00 23.02
CA ARG A 59 -4.11 13.49 23.17
C ARG A 59 -4.15 14.81 23.92
N SER A 60 -3.45 14.90 25.05
CA SER A 60 -3.36 16.14 25.85
C SER A 60 -2.72 17.28 25.08
N ALA A 61 -1.68 17.02 24.28
CA ALA A 61 -1.05 18.03 23.44
C ALA A 61 -2.02 18.59 22.39
N PHE A 62 -2.89 17.75 21.84
CA PHE A 62 -3.90 18.14 20.85
C PHE A 62 -5.21 18.66 21.44
N ARG A 63 -5.44 18.56 22.76
CA ARG A 63 -6.62 19.14 23.43
C ARG A 63 -6.74 20.64 23.18
N ILE A 64 -7.96 21.13 23.22
CA ILE A 64 -8.29 22.51 22.95
C ILE A 64 -8.47 23.22 24.29
N ASP A 65 -7.69 24.28 24.52
CA ASP A 65 -8.02 25.28 25.54
C ASP A 65 -8.69 26.45 24.82
N GLU A 66 -9.97 26.70 25.12
CA GLU A 66 -10.73 27.84 24.56
C GLU A 66 -10.13 29.20 24.92
N SER A 67 -9.24 29.23 25.93
CA SER A 67 -8.52 30.40 26.40
C SER A 67 -7.20 30.65 25.67
N GLN A 68 -6.70 29.70 24.87
CA GLN A 68 -5.45 29.88 24.13
C GLN A 68 -5.71 30.39 22.71
N ASN A 69 -5.09 31.53 22.41
CA ASN A 69 -5.02 32.07 21.06
C ASN A 69 -4.41 30.99 20.15
N ILE A 70 -5.15 30.52 19.14
CA ILE A 70 -4.71 29.48 18.19
C ILE A 70 -3.69 30.12 17.20
N ALA A 71 -2.54 30.53 17.73
CA ALA A 71 -1.50 31.22 16.97
C ALA A 71 -0.65 30.23 16.16
N GLU A 72 -0.51 28.98 16.61
CA GLU A 72 0.35 27.98 15.98
C GLU A 72 -0.36 26.63 15.78
N GLN A 73 -0.11 26.02 14.62
CA GLN A 73 -0.60 24.70 14.27
C GLN A 73 0.08 23.63 15.15
N LYS A 74 -0.71 22.73 15.73
CA LYS A 74 -0.21 21.70 16.65
C LYS A 74 0.37 20.52 15.87
N ARG A 75 1.66 20.25 16.05
CA ARG A 75 2.38 19.17 15.38
C ARG A 75 3.11 18.30 16.38
N PHE A 76 2.83 17.00 16.37
CA PHE A 76 3.52 16.01 17.18
C PHE A 76 4.27 15.04 16.27
N VAL A 77 5.53 14.75 16.58
CA VAL A 77 6.37 13.86 15.76
C VAL A 77 6.78 12.61 16.54
N ILE A 78 6.57 11.44 15.95
CA ILE A 78 7.04 10.16 16.47
C ILE A 78 8.15 9.64 15.55
N THR A 79 9.37 9.64 16.05
CA THR A 79 10.53 9.04 15.36
C THR A 79 10.83 7.65 15.93
N GLY A 80 11.60 6.81 15.25
CA GLY A 80 12.04 5.52 15.80
C GLY A 80 12.26 4.46 14.73
N ILE A 81 12.88 3.33 15.07
CA ILE A 81 13.20 2.28 14.10
C ILE A 81 11.93 1.67 13.49
N GLY A 82 12.06 1.02 12.32
CA GLY A 82 10.93 0.35 11.67
C GLY A 82 10.34 -0.76 12.55
N GLY A 83 9.03 -0.96 12.52
CA GLY A 83 8.36 -2.06 13.24
C GLY A 83 8.24 -1.91 14.77
N GLN A 84 8.43 -0.70 15.31
CA GLN A 84 8.21 -0.36 16.74
C GLN A 84 6.77 0.10 17.09
N GLY A 85 5.89 0.19 16.10
CA GLY A 85 4.49 0.57 16.30
C GLY A 85 4.19 2.08 16.23
N LYS A 86 5.01 2.88 15.55
CA LYS A 86 4.75 4.33 15.38
C LYS A 86 3.38 4.62 14.74
N SER A 87 3.09 3.96 13.63
CA SER A 87 1.81 4.07 12.92
C SER A 87 0.66 3.51 13.77
N GLU A 88 0.90 2.47 14.58
CA GLU A 88 -0.10 1.92 15.51
C GLU A 88 -0.48 2.92 16.62
N VAL A 89 0.49 3.67 17.15
CA VAL A 89 0.22 4.77 18.10
C VAL A 89 -0.64 5.85 17.42
N CYS A 90 -0.35 6.18 16.16
CA CYS A 90 -1.13 7.17 15.41
C CYS A 90 -2.57 6.70 15.17
N LEU A 91 -2.77 5.44 14.80
CA LEU A 91 -4.10 4.85 14.66
C LEU A 91 -4.88 4.87 15.97
N LYS A 92 -4.21 4.53 17.09
CA LYS A 92 -4.85 4.55 18.42
C LYS A 92 -5.26 5.97 18.82
N VAL A 93 -4.40 6.95 18.61
CA VAL A 93 -4.70 8.38 18.88
C VAL A 93 -5.85 8.86 17.99
N ALA A 94 -5.79 8.60 16.68
CA ALA A 94 -6.82 8.97 15.72
C ALA A 94 -8.19 8.39 16.11
N SER A 95 -8.24 7.11 16.48
CA SER A 95 -9.48 6.45 16.92
C SER A 95 -10.02 7.02 18.23
N LEU A 96 -9.16 7.33 19.21
CA LEU A 96 -9.58 7.90 20.49
C LEU A 96 -9.99 9.38 20.43
N MET A 97 -9.57 10.08 19.37
CA MET A 97 -9.87 11.48 19.12
C MET A 97 -10.81 11.69 17.94
N GLN A 98 -11.46 10.63 17.44
CA GLN A 98 -12.28 10.69 16.24
C GLN A 98 -13.33 11.80 16.32
N GLU A 99 -14.06 11.86 17.44
CA GLU A 99 -15.11 12.86 17.67
C GLU A 99 -14.59 14.26 18.04
N ASP A 100 -13.29 14.40 18.36
CA ASP A 100 -12.68 15.70 18.68
C ASP A 100 -12.38 16.50 17.40
N PHE A 101 -12.38 15.84 16.23
CA PHE A 101 -12.06 16.42 14.94
C PHE A 101 -13.19 16.20 13.94
N TRP A 102 -13.49 17.24 13.16
CA TRP A 102 -14.45 17.16 12.06
C TRP A 102 -13.97 16.20 10.96
N GLY A 103 -12.66 16.12 10.75
CA GLY A 103 -12.07 15.20 9.79
C GLY A 103 -10.75 14.62 10.30
N VAL A 104 -10.55 13.33 10.09
CA VAL A 104 -9.28 12.63 10.31
C VAL A 104 -8.81 12.09 8.97
N PHE A 105 -7.62 12.51 8.56
CA PHE A 105 -7.04 12.22 7.25
C PHE A 105 -5.69 11.56 7.42
N TRP A 106 -5.41 10.55 6.61
CA TRP A 106 -4.14 9.82 6.62
C TRP A 106 -3.49 9.89 5.24
N VAL A 107 -2.22 10.31 5.21
CA VAL A 107 -1.41 10.39 4.00
C VAL A 107 -0.10 9.64 4.24
N ASP A 108 0.18 8.66 3.38
CA ASP A 108 1.47 7.97 3.33
C ASP A 108 2.44 8.80 2.49
N VAL A 109 3.48 9.32 3.14
CA VAL A 109 4.48 10.22 2.57
C VAL A 109 5.83 9.55 2.32
N ASP A 110 5.84 8.22 2.16
CA ASP A 110 7.04 7.43 1.83
C ASP A 110 7.72 7.91 0.53
N ASN A 111 6.95 8.34 -0.47
CA ASN A 111 7.46 8.98 -1.67
C ASN A 111 6.50 10.03 -2.24
N GLN A 112 6.97 10.82 -3.20
CA GLN A 112 6.21 11.94 -3.77
C GLN A 112 4.91 11.50 -4.46
N SER A 113 4.90 10.35 -5.13
CA SER A 113 3.74 9.84 -5.83
C SER A 113 2.65 9.39 -4.85
N THR A 114 3.01 8.61 -3.83
CA THR A 114 2.06 8.18 -2.78
C THR A 114 1.51 9.38 -2.01
N ALA A 115 2.37 10.36 -1.69
CA ALA A 115 1.97 11.60 -1.04
C ALA A 115 0.96 12.38 -1.90
N LYS A 116 1.25 12.57 -3.20
CA LYS A 116 0.33 13.25 -4.14
C LYS A 116 -1.04 12.60 -4.15
N ASN A 117 -1.10 11.29 -4.30
CA ASN A 117 -2.36 10.56 -4.35
C ASN A 117 -3.13 10.67 -3.04
N GLY A 118 -2.44 10.56 -1.90
CA GLY A 118 -3.04 10.74 -0.58
C GLY A 118 -3.62 12.14 -0.40
N PHE A 119 -2.86 13.19 -0.73
CA PHE A 119 -3.33 14.57 -0.63
C PHE A 119 -4.50 14.88 -1.56
N VAL A 120 -4.44 14.44 -2.82
CA VAL A 120 -5.55 14.60 -3.78
C VAL A 120 -6.80 13.86 -3.28
N ALA A 121 -6.65 12.66 -2.70
CA ALA A 121 -7.78 11.94 -2.09
C ALA A 121 -8.39 12.70 -0.91
N VAL A 122 -7.56 13.34 -0.08
CA VAL A 122 -8.02 14.22 1.00
C VAL A 122 -8.78 15.41 0.42
N ALA A 123 -8.24 16.11 -0.57
CA ALA A 123 -8.91 17.24 -1.19
C ALA A 123 -10.26 16.87 -1.82
N LYS A 124 -10.34 15.73 -2.50
CA LYS A 124 -11.59 15.16 -3.03
C LYS A 124 -12.60 14.89 -1.91
N ALA A 125 -12.17 14.33 -0.78
CA ALA A 125 -13.04 14.12 0.39
C ALA A 125 -13.56 15.44 0.97
N LEU A 126 -12.81 16.54 0.84
CA LEU A 126 -13.23 17.90 1.21
C LEU A 126 -14.14 18.56 0.14
N GLY A 127 -14.42 17.89 -0.98
CA GLY A 127 -15.18 18.45 -2.10
C GLY A 127 -14.38 19.36 -3.04
N SER A 128 -13.05 19.36 -2.96
CA SER A 128 -12.16 20.11 -3.84
C SER A 128 -11.72 19.28 -5.05
N SER A 129 -11.61 19.92 -6.21
CA SER A 129 -11.10 19.32 -7.46
C SER A 129 -9.59 19.45 -7.60
N ALA A 130 -8.84 19.49 -6.49
CA ALA A 130 -7.38 19.62 -6.52
C ALA A 130 -6.72 18.44 -7.23
N GLU A 131 -5.71 18.74 -8.05
CA GLU A 131 -4.93 17.74 -8.81
C GLU A 131 -3.45 17.72 -8.40
N SER A 132 -3.06 18.66 -7.53
CA SER A 132 -1.71 18.80 -6.98
C SER A 132 -1.69 18.76 -5.46
N ILE A 133 -0.48 18.52 -4.90
CA ILE A 133 -0.26 18.58 -3.45
C ILE A 133 -0.55 20.00 -2.94
N ASP A 134 -0.04 21.04 -3.61
CA ASP A 134 -0.21 22.43 -3.16
C ASP A 134 -1.69 22.84 -3.08
N GLU A 135 -2.49 22.53 -4.10
CA GLU A 135 -3.94 22.79 -4.08
C GLU A 135 -4.65 22.02 -2.96
N SER A 136 -4.22 20.78 -2.70
CA SER A 136 -4.78 19.94 -1.64
C SER A 136 -4.46 20.50 -0.24
N LEU A 137 -3.23 20.99 -0.04
CA LEU A 137 -2.83 21.66 1.19
C LEU A 137 -3.59 22.97 1.38
N GLN A 138 -3.85 23.73 0.31
CA GLN A 138 -4.68 24.93 0.36
C GLN A 138 -6.14 24.62 0.73
N ALA A 139 -6.70 23.51 0.24
CA ALA A 139 -8.04 23.05 0.63
C ALA A 139 -8.11 22.75 2.14
N LEU A 140 -7.12 22.04 2.68
CA LEU A 140 -7.00 21.80 4.13
C LEU A 140 -6.81 23.10 4.93
N ALA A 141 -5.94 24.00 4.46
CA ALA A 141 -5.65 25.26 5.13
C ALA A 141 -6.87 26.20 5.17
N SER A 142 -7.71 26.18 4.12
CA SER A 142 -8.92 26.99 4.00
C SER A 142 -10.11 26.42 4.79
N THR A 143 -9.98 25.21 5.34
CA THR A 143 -11.05 24.56 6.09
C THR A 143 -11.26 25.23 7.44
N ASN A 144 -12.47 25.75 7.67
CA ASN A 144 -12.85 26.40 8.93
C ASN A 144 -13.14 25.40 10.07
N ARG A 145 -13.10 24.11 9.80
CA ARG A 145 -13.31 23.03 10.78
C ARG A 145 -11.98 22.48 11.26
N ARG A 146 -11.95 21.92 12.48
CA ARG A 146 -10.75 21.26 13.01
C ARG A 146 -10.56 19.91 12.36
N TRP A 147 -9.34 19.61 11.95
CA TRP A 147 -8.99 18.32 11.36
C TRP A 147 -7.69 17.80 11.95
N LEU A 148 -7.52 16.48 11.90
CA LEU A 148 -6.28 15.78 12.22
C LEU A 148 -5.71 15.20 10.92
N LEU A 149 -4.46 15.52 10.62
CA LEU A 149 -3.71 14.94 9.50
C LEU A 149 -2.61 14.04 10.04
N VAL A 150 -2.60 12.78 9.63
CA VAL A 150 -1.49 11.86 9.89
C VAL A 150 -0.60 11.81 8.66
N LEU A 151 0.67 12.18 8.82
CA LEU A 151 1.73 12.04 7.83
C LEU A 151 2.58 10.81 8.21
N ASP A 152 2.33 9.68 7.58
CA ASP A 152 3.00 8.41 7.90
C ASP A 152 4.19 8.15 6.97
N ASN A 153 5.25 7.52 7.46
CA ASN A 153 6.46 7.15 6.70
C ASN A 153 7.24 8.34 6.11
N ALA A 154 7.46 9.41 6.89
CA ALA A 154 8.33 10.51 6.48
C ALA A 154 9.83 10.10 6.55
N ASP A 155 10.26 9.23 5.64
CA ASP A 155 11.49 8.43 5.73
C ASP A 155 12.56 8.75 4.67
N ASP A 156 12.36 9.76 3.81
CA ASP A 156 13.38 10.24 2.86
C ASP A 156 14.26 11.33 3.50
N PRO A 157 15.57 11.06 3.73
CA PRO A 157 16.47 12.04 4.35
C PRO A 157 16.80 13.23 3.43
N GLY A 158 16.55 13.13 2.12
CA GLY A 158 16.77 14.20 1.16
C GLY A 158 15.57 15.13 0.96
N PHE A 159 14.42 14.81 1.57
CA PHE A 159 13.17 15.53 1.36
C PHE A 159 12.84 16.48 2.52
N ASP A 160 12.42 17.71 2.21
CA ASP A 160 11.92 18.66 3.21
C ASP A 160 10.41 18.52 3.40
N TYR A 161 10.02 17.83 4.48
CA TYR A 161 8.62 17.58 4.82
C TYR A 161 7.84 18.84 5.25
N ALA A 162 8.48 20.02 5.38
CA ALA A 162 7.75 21.28 5.50
C ALA A 162 6.81 21.51 4.30
N ALA A 163 7.16 20.99 3.13
CA ALA A 163 6.33 21.04 1.92
C ALA A 163 4.97 20.32 2.06
N TYR A 164 4.79 19.46 3.06
CA TYR A 164 3.54 18.71 3.32
C TYR A 164 2.73 19.25 4.50
N ILE A 165 3.12 20.39 5.06
CA ILE A 165 2.45 21.02 6.20
C ILE A 165 1.51 22.13 5.68
N PRO A 166 0.18 22.01 5.84
CA PRO A 166 -0.75 23.08 5.48
C PRO A 166 -0.48 24.36 6.27
N SER A 167 -0.65 25.53 5.63
CA SER A 167 -0.37 26.84 6.24
C SER A 167 -1.38 27.30 7.31
N GLY A 168 -2.53 26.63 7.43
CA GLY A 168 -3.59 26.99 8.39
C GLY A 168 -3.33 26.51 9.83
N SER A 169 -3.80 27.27 10.83
CA SER A 169 -3.58 26.96 12.27
C SER A 169 -4.63 26.05 12.91
N ARG A 170 -5.73 25.73 12.20
CA ARG A 170 -6.86 24.95 12.74
C ARG A 170 -6.65 23.43 12.74
N GLY A 171 -5.62 22.95 12.04
CA GLY A 171 -5.28 21.54 11.94
C GLY A 171 -4.34 21.07 13.04
N ALA A 172 -4.47 19.80 13.43
CA ALA A 172 -3.43 19.08 14.16
C ALA A 172 -2.72 18.13 13.18
N ILE A 173 -1.41 17.94 13.36
CA ILE A 173 -0.61 17.01 12.55
C ILE A 173 0.12 16.02 13.45
N LEU A 174 -0.02 14.75 13.12
CA LEU A 174 0.77 13.68 13.71
C LEU A 174 1.67 13.08 12.64
N MET A 175 2.97 13.09 12.86
CA MET A 175 3.95 12.61 11.87
C MET A 175 4.71 11.40 12.40
N THR A 176 4.95 10.39 11.55
CA THR A 176 5.84 9.27 11.85
C THR A 176 7.08 9.29 10.96
N SER A 177 8.23 8.91 11.51
CA SER A 177 9.49 8.81 10.75
C SER A 177 10.50 7.84 11.37
N ARG A 178 11.40 7.30 10.55
CA ARG A 178 12.64 6.60 10.94
C ARG A 178 13.83 7.56 11.07
N ILE A 179 13.69 8.80 10.62
CA ILE A 179 14.71 9.84 10.62
C ILE A 179 14.57 10.68 11.91
N PRO A 180 15.55 10.65 12.82
CA PRO A 180 15.49 11.44 14.05
C PRO A 180 15.30 12.93 13.81
N GLN A 181 15.89 13.47 12.74
CA GLN A 181 15.84 14.89 12.37
C GLN A 181 14.43 15.40 12.10
N CYS A 182 13.47 14.53 11.73
CA CYS A 182 12.07 14.93 11.54
C CYS A 182 11.44 15.50 12.82
N SER A 183 12.02 15.30 14.01
CA SER A 183 11.59 15.97 15.24
C SER A 183 11.56 17.50 15.12
N GLN A 184 12.35 18.07 14.20
CA GLN A 184 12.39 19.51 13.92
C GLN A 184 11.04 20.08 13.45
N TYR A 185 10.14 19.24 12.90
CA TYR A 185 8.83 19.67 12.43
C TYR A 185 7.78 19.77 13.56
N SER A 186 8.10 19.33 14.79
CA SER A 186 7.17 19.37 15.91
C SER A 186 6.96 20.80 16.48
N THR A 187 5.79 21.04 17.06
CA THR A 187 5.48 22.28 17.83
C THR A 187 4.99 21.99 19.23
N VAL A 188 4.32 20.85 19.44
CA VAL A 188 3.75 20.48 20.75
C VAL A 188 4.43 19.27 21.38
N GLY A 189 5.36 18.62 20.66
CA GLY A 189 6.18 17.55 21.20
C GLY A 189 6.74 16.59 20.14
N ALA A 190 7.85 15.95 20.49
CA ALA A 190 8.41 14.86 19.72
C ALA A 190 8.85 13.72 20.64
N VAL A 191 8.87 12.50 20.12
CA VAL A 191 9.38 11.33 20.83
C VAL A 191 10.17 10.43 19.90
N ALA A 192 11.27 9.87 20.39
CA ALA A 192 11.90 8.71 19.78
C ALA A 192 11.28 7.46 20.42
N LEU A 193 10.50 6.72 19.65
CA LEU A 193 9.82 5.51 20.09
C LEU A 193 10.81 4.36 20.20
N GLU A 194 11.08 3.96 21.44
CA GLU A 194 11.94 2.84 21.79
C GLU A 194 11.15 1.52 21.84
N GLY A 195 11.76 0.43 22.30
CA GLY A 195 11.06 -0.85 22.54
C GLY A 195 9.95 -0.71 23.58
N LEU A 196 9.10 -1.73 23.69
CA LEU A 196 8.20 -1.85 24.83
C LEU A 196 9.01 -2.16 26.09
N ASP A 197 8.48 -1.80 27.26
CA ASP A 197 9.05 -2.32 28.51
C ASP A 197 8.85 -3.85 28.60
N VAL A 198 9.51 -4.50 29.56
CA VAL A 198 9.49 -5.96 29.68
C VAL A 198 8.08 -6.50 29.95
N GLU A 199 7.26 -5.78 30.72
CA GLU A 199 5.91 -6.22 31.06
C GLU A 199 5.00 -6.12 29.84
N GLN A 200 4.98 -4.96 29.16
CA GLN A 200 4.24 -4.74 27.92
C GLN A 200 4.71 -5.68 26.80
N SER A 201 6.00 -5.98 26.73
CA SER A 201 6.56 -6.97 25.78
C SER A 201 6.06 -8.38 26.07
N SER A 202 5.96 -8.74 27.35
CA SER A 202 5.43 -10.04 27.79
C SER A 202 3.97 -10.20 27.38
N GLN A 203 3.17 -9.16 27.63
CA GLN A 203 1.76 -9.12 27.24
C GLN A 203 1.60 -9.23 25.72
N LEU A 204 2.37 -8.46 24.94
CA LEU A 204 2.30 -8.49 23.48
C LEU A 204 2.63 -9.88 22.93
N LEU A 205 3.73 -10.48 23.39
CA LEU A 205 4.14 -11.83 22.96
C LEU A 205 3.08 -12.88 23.28
N LEU A 206 2.54 -12.88 24.51
CA LEU A 206 1.56 -13.88 24.94
C LEU A 206 0.20 -13.71 24.25
N LYS A 207 -0.23 -12.47 23.98
CA LYS A 207 -1.41 -12.19 23.17
C LYS A 207 -1.24 -12.70 21.73
N ALA A 208 -0.09 -12.41 21.12
CA ALA A 208 0.24 -12.89 19.77
C ALA A 208 0.39 -14.41 19.70
N ALA A 209 0.85 -15.05 20.79
CA ALA A 209 0.90 -16.51 20.94
C ALA A 209 -0.44 -17.16 21.30
N HIS A 210 -1.53 -16.39 21.38
CA HIS A 210 -2.86 -16.84 21.78
C HIS A 210 -2.89 -17.59 23.13
N VAL A 211 -2.00 -17.23 24.06
CA VAL A 211 -1.97 -17.79 25.41
C VAL A 211 -3.04 -17.10 26.26
N PRO A 212 -3.97 -17.85 26.89
CA PRO A 212 -4.97 -17.25 27.78
C PRO A 212 -4.33 -16.49 28.94
N GLU A 213 -4.88 -15.32 29.27
CA GLU A 213 -4.34 -14.44 30.34
C GLU A 213 -4.16 -15.16 31.68
N THR A 214 -5.05 -16.09 32.00
CA THR A 214 -5.00 -16.91 33.22
C THR A 214 -3.75 -17.79 33.31
N ALA A 215 -3.12 -18.11 32.18
CA ALA A 215 -1.92 -18.95 32.10
C ALA A 215 -0.61 -18.13 32.06
N TRP A 216 -0.67 -16.81 31.90
CA TRP A 216 0.52 -15.96 31.76
C TRP A 216 1.55 -16.11 32.89
N PRO A 217 1.16 -16.19 34.19
CA PRO A 217 2.13 -16.33 35.28
C PRO A 217 3.02 -17.57 35.15
N SER A 218 2.52 -18.64 34.53
CA SER A 218 3.23 -19.92 34.35
C SER A 218 4.35 -19.85 33.31
N TYR A 219 4.34 -18.84 32.43
CA TYR A 219 5.29 -18.71 31.31
C TYR A 219 6.32 -17.59 31.49
N ARG A 220 6.39 -16.98 32.68
CA ARG A 220 7.20 -15.78 32.93
C ARG A 220 8.67 -15.95 32.55
N ALA A 221 9.28 -17.08 32.91
CA ALA A 221 10.70 -17.33 32.63
C ALA A 221 10.96 -17.49 31.12
N GLN A 222 10.13 -18.27 30.43
CA GLN A 222 10.26 -18.51 28.99
C GLN A 222 10.05 -17.23 28.18
N VAL A 223 9.07 -16.42 28.58
CA VAL A 223 8.78 -15.12 27.95
C VAL A 223 9.95 -14.15 28.15
N GLN A 224 10.54 -14.12 29.34
CA GLN A 224 11.70 -13.27 29.62
C GLN A 224 12.90 -13.64 28.72
N ASP A 225 13.17 -14.93 28.51
CA ASP A 225 14.23 -15.39 27.61
C ASP A 225 14.00 -14.94 26.16
N ILE A 226 12.76 -15.02 25.68
CA ILE A 226 12.39 -14.57 24.33
C ILE A 226 12.53 -13.05 24.19
N ILE A 227 12.07 -12.28 25.18
CA ILE A 227 12.16 -10.81 25.16
C ILE A 227 13.64 -10.36 25.14
N GLN A 228 14.48 -10.98 25.96
CA GLN A 228 15.91 -10.68 25.99
C GLN A 228 16.57 -10.98 24.64
N LEU A 229 16.11 -12.02 23.95
CA LEU A 229 16.61 -12.41 22.64
C LEU A 229 16.17 -11.45 21.51
N LEU A 230 14.96 -10.91 21.59
CA LEU A 230 14.34 -10.08 20.55
C LEU A 230 14.40 -8.56 20.83
N GLY A 231 14.95 -8.15 21.98
CA GLY A 231 15.21 -6.75 22.31
C GLY A 231 13.94 -5.88 22.44
N SER A 232 12.84 -6.47 22.90
CA SER A 232 11.53 -5.79 23.03
C SER A 232 11.01 -5.12 21.74
N HIS A 233 11.44 -5.62 20.57
CA HIS A 233 11.02 -5.10 19.28
C HIS A 233 9.62 -5.59 18.94
N THR A 234 8.63 -4.69 18.77
CA THR A 234 7.22 -5.08 18.69
C THR A 234 6.91 -6.01 17.54
N LEU A 235 7.46 -5.75 16.34
CA LEU A 235 7.25 -6.64 15.20
C LEU A 235 7.84 -8.04 15.43
N ALA A 236 9.06 -8.16 15.95
CA ALA A 236 9.69 -9.45 16.22
C ALA A 236 8.92 -10.26 17.27
N LEU A 237 8.37 -9.60 18.30
CA LEU A 237 7.52 -10.24 19.31
C LEU A 237 6.22 -10.77 18.70
N ILE A 238 5.57 -10.01 17.81
CA ILE A 238 4.37 -10.47 17.09
C ILE A 238 4.69 -11.68 16.21
N GLN A 239 5.81 -11.65 15.46
CA GLN A 239 6.24 -12.79 14.65
C GLN A 239 6.52 -14.03 15.48
N ALA A 240 7.25 -13.88 16.59
CA ALA A 240 7.53 -14.96 17.51
C ALA A 240 6.25 -15.55 18.09
N GLY A 241 5.32 -14.68 18.52
CA GLY A 241 4.02 -15.08 19.03
C GLY A 241 3.22 -15.85 17.99
N ALA A 242 3.08 -15.33 16.77
CA ALA A 242 2.38 -15.99 15.67
C ALA A 242 2.98 -17.39 15.36
N TYR A 243 4.31 -17.49 15.28
CA TYR A 243 5.01 -18.76 15.09
C TYR A 243 4.68 -19.79 16.20
N ILE A 244 4.55 -19.33 17.45
CA ILE A 244 4.19 -20.17 18.59
C ILE A 244 2.70 -20.54 18.56
N ALA A 245 1.82 -19.59 18.22
CA ALA A 245 0.37 -19.78 18.14
C ALA A 245 0.00 -20.88 17.13
N GLU A 246 0.69 -20.91 15.99
CA GLU A 246 0.53 -21.94 14.95
C GLU A 246 1.10 -23.31 15.35
N GLY A 247 1.71 -23.43 16.53
CA GLY A 247 2.18 -24.70 17.09
C GLY A 247 3.52 -25.18 16.54
N TYR A 248 4.28 -24.34 15.82
CA TYR A 248 5.57 -24.73 15.26
C TYR A 248 6.68 -24.90 16.31
N CYS A 249 6.51 -24.29 17.49
CA CYS A 249 7.24 -24.66 18.70
C CYS A 249 6.52 -24.17 19.96
N ARG A 250 6.93 -24.70 21.10
CA ARG A 250 6.53 -24.16 22.40
C ARG A 250 7.36 -22.93 22.78
N LEU A 251 6.85 -22.11 23.71
CA LEU A 251 7.56 -20.94 24.28
C LEU A 251 8.98 -21.28 24.75
N ASP A 252 9.18 -22.40 25.45
CA ASP A 252 10.49 -22.86 25.94
C ASP A 252 11.45 -23.30 24.83
N GLN A 253 10.94 -23.61 23.64
CA GLN A 253 11.73 -24.10 22.50
C GLN A 253 12.09 -22.98 21.51
N TYR A 254 11.33 -21.87 21.52
CA TYR A 254 11.51 -20.76 20.59
C TYR A 254 12.93 -20.18 20.59
N PRO A 255 13.60 -19.93 21.74
CA PRO A 255 14.95 -19.37 21.75
C PRO A 255 15.97 -20.20 20.97
N GLU A 256 15.86 -21.53 21.03
CA GLU A 256 16.75 -22.42 20.29
C GLU A 256 16.46 -22.39 18.78
N LYS A 257 15.17 -22.41 18.40
CA LYS A 257 14.76 -22.26 16.99
C LYS A 257 15.27 -20.95 16.40
N PHE A 258 15.09 -19.85 17.12
CA PHE A 258 15.58 -18.55 16.71
C PHE A 258 17.10 -18.52 16.51
N ARG A 259 17.89 -19.07 17.45
CA ARG A 259 19.35 -19.09 17.34
C ARG A 259 19.82 -19.86 16.11
N GLN A 260 19.19 -20.98 15.81
CA GLN A 260 19.49 -21.77 14.61
C GLN A 260 19.24 -20.96 13.33
N GLN A 261 18.09 -20.28 13.25
CA GLN A 261 17.72 -19.47 12.09
C GLN A 261 18.58 -18.23 11.94
N ARG A 262 18.96 -17.60 13.04
CA ARG A 262 19.91 -16.47 13.02
C ARG A 262 21.26 -16.88 12.44
N VAL A 263 21.77 -18.07 12.78
CA VAL A 263 23.02 -18.58 12.20
C VAL A 263 22.85 -18.85 10.69
N GLN A 264 21.70 -19.37 10.26
CA GLN A 264 21.43 -19.59 8.83
C GLN A 264 21.33 -18.26 8.06
N LEU A 265 20.58 -17.29 8.59
CA LEU A 265 20.48 -15.93 8.03
C LEU A 265 21.87 -15.34 7.79
N LEU A 266 22.76 -15.38 8.80
CA LEU A 266 24.10 -14.79 8.69
C LEU A 266 25.02 -15.54 7.73
N LYS A 267 24.78 -16.83 7.48
CA LYS A 267 25.51 -17.59 6.45
C LYS A 267 25.14 -17.15 5.05
N HIS A 268 23.86 -16.89 4.80
CA HIS A 268 23.34 -16.52 3.48
C HIS A 268 23.38 -15.00 3.22
N HIS A 269 23.28 -14.20 4.28
CA HIS A 269 23.22 -12.75 4.26
C HIS A 269 24.16 -12.13 5.31
N PRO A 270 25.49 -12.25 5.15
CA PRO A 270 26.45 -11.73 6.12
C PRO A 270 26.33 -10.21 6.34
N GLY A 271 25.81 -9.46 5.36
CA GLY A 271 25.52 -8.03 5.52
C GLY A 271 24.50 -7.70 6.62
N GLN A 272 23.69 -8.66 7.06
CA GLN A 272 22.77 -8.48 8.18
C GLN A 272 23.45 -8.51 9.55
N GLU A 273 24.73 -8.88 9.65
CA GLU A 273 25.43 -8.96 10.95
C GLU A 273 25.46 -7.62 11.69
N GLN A 274 25.66 -6.52 10.95
CA GLN A 274 25.70 -5.15 11.46
C GLN A 274 24.33 -4.45 11.39
N SER A 275 23.31 -5.13 10.87
CA SER A 275 21.97 -4.57 10.71
C SER A 275 21.27 -4.47 12.06
N ARG A 276 20.69 -3.30 12.34
CA ARG A 276 19.79 -3.10 13.50
C ARG A 276 18.50 -3.94 13.42
N TYR A 277 18.21 -4.57 12.28
CA TYR A 277 17.04 -5.43 12.06
C TYR A 277 17.38 -6.92 12.00
N ARG A 278 18.63 -7.32 12.28
CA ARG A 278 19.09 -8.72 12.24
C ARG A 278 18.15 -9.68 12.95
N ASP A 279 17.80 -9.34 14.20
CA ASP A 279 17.00 -10.23 15.03
C ASP A 279 15.53 -10.26 14.55
N VAL A 280 15.02 -9.19 13.93
CA VAL A 280 13.71 -9.20 13.23
C VAL A 280 13.75 -10.13 12.02
N TYR A 281 14.80 -10.04 11.18
CA TYR A 281 14.96 -10.91 10.01
C TYR A 281 15.03 -12.39 10.41
N ALA A 282 15.74 -12.70 11.50
CA ALA A 282 15.82 -14.07 12.00
C ALA A 282 14.45 -14.62 12.45
N THR A 283 13.53 -13.79 12.95
CA THR A 283 12.15 -14.23 13.25
C THR A 283 11.37 -14.59 12.00
N PHE A 284 11.51 -13.81 10.92
CA PHE A 284 10.85 -14.11 9.64
C PHE A 284 11.42 -15.36 8.97
N GLU A 285 12.75 -15.56 9.03
CA GLU A 285 13.40 -16.78 8.52
C GLU A 285 12.88 -18.04 9.21
N ALA A 286 12.58 -17.98 10.52
CA ALA A 286 11.95 -19.10 11.21
C ALA A 286 10.60 -19.47 10.58
N SER A 287 9.73 -18.48 10.33
CA SER A 287 8.44 -18.67 9.69
C SER A 287 8.58 -19.18 8.24
N ALA A 288 9.50 -18.63 7.46
CA ALA A 288 9.77 -19.11 6.10
C ALA A 288 10.29 -20.56 6.06
N ALA A 289 11.22 -20.91 6.96
CA ALA A 289 11.77 -22.25 7.02
C ALA A 289 10.66 -23.30 7.27
N VAL A 290 9.65 -22.97 8.07
CA VAL A 290 8.49 -23.85 8.26
C VAL A 290 7.71 -24.07 6.96
N LEU A 291 7.48 -23.01 6.18
CA LEU A 291 6.78 -23.11 4.90
C LEU A 291 7.56 -23.97 3.91
N GLU A 292 8.89 -23.83 3.88
CA GLU A 292 9.79 -24.61 3.02
C GLU A 292 9.79 -26.11 3.34
N HIS A 293 9.66 -26.46 4.63
CA HIS A 293 9.62 -27.85 5.09
C HIS A 293 8.20 -28.44 5.12
N SER A 294 7.19 -27.67 4.77
CA SER A 294 5.81 -28.16 4.69
C SER A 294 5.68 -29.18 3.54
N LYS A 295 4.95 -30.28 3.78
CA LYS A 295 4.84 -31.40 2.82
C LYS A 295 3.71 -31.24 1.79
N GLY A 296 3.26 -30.01 1.53
CA GLY A 296 2.10 -29.75 0.68
C GLY A 296 2.26 -28.53 -0.21
N GLU A 297 1.32 -28.36 -1.13
CA GLU A 297 1.29 -27.25 -2.07
C GLU A 297 1.14 -25.90 -1.36
N ALA A 298 0.41 -25.86 -0.25
CA ALA A 298 0.10 -24.63 0.48
C ALA A 298 1.33 -23.83 0.93
N GLY A 299 2.39 -24.50 1.41
CA GLY A 299 3.61 -23.77 1.83
C GLY A 299 4.44 -23.30 0.64
N LYS A 300 4.49 -24.07 -0.45
CA LYS A 300 5.11 -23.64 -1.71
C LYS A 300 4.37 -22.43 -2.28
N ASP A 301 3.04 -22.50 -2.35
CA ASP A 301 2.18 -21.43 -2.82
C ASP A 301 2.31 -20.18 -1.94
N ALA A 302 2.39 -20.34 -0.62
CA ALA A 302 2.66 -19.23 0.31
C ALA A 302 4.02 -18.58 0.05
N LEU A 303 5.08 -19.36 -0.21
CA LEU A 303 6.40 -18.81 -0.55
C LEU A 303 6.43 -18.12 -1.91
N ASP A 304 5.75 -18.69 -2.92
CA ASP A 304 5.63 -18.09 -4.25
C ASP A 304 4.85 -16.76 -4.16
N LEU A 305 3.73 -16.74 -3.42
CA LEU A 305 2.96 -15.52 -3.16
C LEU A 305 3.78 -14.47 -2.40
N LEU A 306 4.51 -14.87 -1.36
CA LEU A 306 5.40 -13.99 -0.59
C LEU A 306 6.46 -13.36 -1.50
N ALA A 307 7.06 -14.16 -2.40
CA ALA A 307 8.04 -13.67 -3.37
C ALA A 307 7.41 -12.66 -4.34
N ILE A 308 6.22 -12.95 -4.88
CA ILE A 308 5.48 -12.04 -5.77
C ILE A 308 5.18 -10.71 -5.08
N LEU A 309 4.66 -10.73 -3.85
CA LEU A 309 4.38 -9.53 -3.06
C LEU A 309 5.64 -8.69 -2.85
N SER A 310 6.80 -9.33 -2.64
CA SER A 310 8.09 -8.64 -2.48
C SER A 310 8.59 -7.91 -3.73
N MET A 311 8.09 -8.26 -4.92
CA MET A 311 8.41 -7.57 -6.18
C MET A 311 7.53 -6.35 -6.44
N LEU A 312 6.45 -6.18 -5.67
CA LEU A 312 5.50 -5.07 -5.77
C LEU A 312 5.70 -4.07 -4.62
N HIS A 313 4.85 -3.06 -4.48
CA HIS A 313 4.84 -2.19 -3.30
C HIS A 313 4.29 -2.92 -2.06
N SER A 314 4.60 -2.46 -0.84
CA SER A 314 4.16 -3.09 0.42
C SER A 314 2.71 -2.77 0.81
N SER A 315 2.05 -1.87 0.08
CA SER A 315 0.63 -1.52 0.25
C SER A 315 -0.29 -2.71 -0.05
N VAL A 316 -1.59 -2.49 0.13
CA VAL A 316 -2.61 -3.51 -0.12
C VAL A 316 -2.68 -3.84 -1.62
N LEU A 317 -2.38 -5.09 -1.97
CA LEU A 317 -2.58 -5.67 -3.29
C LEU A 317 -3.94 -6.39 -3.32
N PRO A 318 -4.88 -5.99 -4.21
CA PRO A 318 -6.13 -6.72 -4.42
C PRO A 318 -5.84 -8.13 -4.96
N LEU A 319 -6.47 -9.16 -4.41
CA LEU A 319 -6.26 -10.55 -4.86
C LEU A 319 -6.93 -10.85 -6.21
N GLN A 320 -7.87 -10.01 -6.64
CA GLN A 320 -8.50 -10.05 -7.96
C GLN A 320 -7.49 -9.92 -9.09
N VAL A 321 -6.27 -9.42 -8.82
CA VAL A 321 -5.21 -9.39 -9.84
C VAL A 321 -4.82 -10.79 -10.33
N PHE A 322 -4.94 -11.82 -9.49
CA PHE A 322 -4.60 -13.17 -9.87
C PHE A 322 -5.68 -13.80 -10.76
N GLU A 323 -6.95 -13.49 -10.48
CA GLU A 323 -8.09 -13.89 -11.31
C GLU A 323 -8.05 -13.20 -12.67
N GLY A 324 -7.84 -11.87 -12.71
CA GLY A 324 -7.73 -11.13 -13.95
C GLY A 324 -6.57 -11.62 -14.82
N ALA A 325 -5.42 -11.94 -14.21
CA ALA A 325 -4.29 -12.54 -14.92
C ALA A 325 -4.62 -13.93 -15.48
N TRP A 326 -5.37 -14.76 -14.76
CA TRP A 326 -5.84 -16.06 -15.25
C TRP A 326 -6.79 -15.90 -16.44
N THR A 327 -7.76 -14.97 -16.36
CA THR A 327 -8.71 -14.67 -17.44
C THR A 327 -7.98 -14.17 -18.68
N GLY A 328 -7.03 -13.24 -18.53
CA GLY A 328 -6.18 -12.76 -19.62
C GLY A 328 -5.37 -13.89 -20.25
N ALA A 329 -4.81 -14.79 -19.44
CA ALA A 329 -4.07 -15.94 -19.94
C ALA A 329 -4.95 -16.90 -20.77
N ARG A 330 -6.20 -17.13 -20.36
CA ARG A 330 -7.17 -17.94 -21.12
C ARG A 330 -7.48 -17.29 -22.47
N THR A 331 -7.65 -15.97 -22.50
CA THR A 331 -7.87 -15.20 -23.74
C THR A 331 -6.69 -15.36 -24.71
N VAL A 332 -5.46 -15.24 -24.20
CA VAL A 332 -4.24 -15.43 -24.99
C VAL A 332 -4.20 -16.84 -25.60
N LEU A 333 -4.44 -17.88 -24.79
CA LEU A 333 -4.44 -19.27 -25.24
C LEU A 333 -5.53 -19.58 -26.29
N GLN A 334 -6.71 -18.97 -26.17
CA GLN A 334 -7.82 -19.15 -27.12
C GLN A 334 -7.57 -18.42 -28.45
N SER A 335 -6.91 -17.26 -28.40
CA SER A 335 -6.72 -16.41 -29.58
C SER A 335 -5.82 -17.01 -30.66
N ARG A 336 -4.95 -17.98 -30.33
CA ARG A 336 -3.90 -18.56 -31.21
C ARG A 336 -3.01 -17.52 -31.91
N ARG A 337 -2.90 -16.30 -31.35
CA ARG A 337 -2.12 -15.20 -31.92
C ARG A 337 -0.69 -15.27 -31.37
N ASP A 338 0.27 -15.64 -32.22
CA ASP A 338 1.70 -15.55 -31.88
C ASP A 338 2.31 -14.31 -32.53
N ASN A 339 2.05 -13.13 -31.97
CA ASN A 339 2.86 -11.95 -32.26
C ASN A 339 3.99 -11.87 -31.24
N ILE A 340 5.25 -12.00 -31.69
CA ILE A 340 6.44 -11.96 -30.83
C ILE A 340 6.60 -10.63 -30.07
N HIS A 341 5.87 -9.60 -30.50
CA HIS A 341 5.89 -8.27 -29.91
C HIS A 341 4.75 -8.01 -28.90
N ASP A 342 3.84 -8.97 -28.69
CA ASP A 342 2.74 -8.86 -27.72
C ASP A 342 2.83 -9.94 -26.62
N ILE A 343 1.92 -9.88 -25.65
CA ILE A 343 1.74 -10.93 -24.65
C ILE A 343 1.23 -12.20 -25.33
N GLY A 344 1.91 -13.31 -25.10
CA GLY A 344 1.66 -14.58 -25.77
C GLY A 344 1.84 -15.80 -24.86
N GLN A 345 1.88 -16.99 -25.45
CA GLN A 345 1.98 -18.25 -24.71
C GLN A 345 3.25 -18.34 -23.83
N GLN A 346 4.34 -17.71 -24.27
CA GLN A 346 5.58 -17.61 -23.50
C GLN A 346 5.44 -16.84 -22.18
N HIS A 347 4.44 -15.94 -22.07
CA HIS A 347 4.14 -15.19 -20.85
C HIS A 347 3.21 -15.99 -19.94
N VAL A 348 2.24 -16.69 -20.52
CA VAL A 348 1.34 -17.60 -19.78
C VAL A 348 2.14 -18.70 -19.09
N SER A 349 3.21 -19.21 -19.71
CA SER A 349 4.08 -20.21 -19.10
C SER A 349 4.98 -19.70 -17.95
N GLN A 350 5.02 -18.38 -17.72
CA GLN A 350 5.72 -17.78 -16.57
C GLN A 350 4.81 -17.54 -15.37
N LEU A 351 3.50 -17.78 -15.49
CA LEU A 351 2.58 -17.63 -14.37
C LEU A 351 2.91 -18.65 -13.26
N PRO A 352 2.72 -18.28 -11.99
CA PRO A 352 2.87 -19.22 -10.88
C PRO A 352 1.79 -20.30 -10.95
N GLU A 353 2.03 -21.43 -10.29
CA GLU A 353 1.05 -22.53 -10.17
C GLU A 353 -0.27 -22.08 -9.50
N LEU A 354 -0.22 -21.03 -8.69
CA LEU A 354 -1.38 -20.32 -8.13
C LEU A 354 -2.35 -19.81 -9.21
N CYS A 355 -1.85 -19.51 -10.41
CA CYS A 355 -2.62 -19.05 -11.57
C CYS A 355 -2.71 -20.11 -12.67
N SER A 356 -2.67 -21.39 -12.31
CA SER A 356 -2.67 -22.47 -13.30
C SER A 356 -3.87 -22.41 -14.25
N VAL A 357 -3.58 -22.33 -15.55
CA VAL A 357 -4.55 -22.25 -16.65
C VAL A 357 -5.04 -23.62 -17.15
N GLN A 358 -4.62 -24.69 -16.47
CA GLN A 358 -5.02 -26.06 -16.81
C GLN A 358 -6.50 -26.33 -16.50
N ALA A 359 -7.03 -25.70 -15.45
CA ALA A 359 -8.44 -25.78 -15.09
C ALA A 359 -9.32 -24.97 -16.06
N GLU A 360 -10.57 -25.41 -16.24
CA GLU A 360 -11.55 -24.70 -17.08
C GLU A 360 -12.11 -23.45 -16.39
N GLU A 361 -12.11 -23.42 -15.06
CA GLU A 361 -12.63 -22.35 -14.21
C GLU A 361 -11.56 -21.87 -13.22
N TRP A 362 -11.65 -20.59 -12.84
CA TRP A 362 -10.82 -20.01 -11.79
C TRP A 362 -11.17 -20.64 -10.44
N ASN A 363 -10.14 -21.07 -9.70
CA ASN A 363 -10.28 -21.61 -8.35
C ASN A 363 -9.28 -20.91 -7.43
N ASP A 364 -9.80 -20.06 -6.55
CA ASP A 364 -9.01 -19.26 -5.64
C ASP A 364 -8.56 -20.03 -4.39
N SER A 365 -8.99 -21.29 -4.18
CA SER A 365 -8.73 -22.06 -2.95
C SER A 365 -7.25 -22.14 -2.59
N ARG A 366 -6.36 -22.30 -3.57
CA ARG A 366 -4.91 -22.31 -3.35
C ARG A 366 -4.39 -20.95 -2.91
N LEU A 367 -4.81 -19.88 -3.60
CA LEU A 367 -4.47 -18.50 -3.28
C LEU A 367 -4.97 -18.13 -1.88
N GLN A 368 -6.20 -18.49 -1.55
CA GLN A 368 -6.81 -18.27 -0.25
C GLN A 368 -6.08 -19.03 0.86
N THR A 369 -5.75 -20.30 0.64
CA THR A 369 -4.99 -21.11 1.60
C THR A 369 -3.60 -20.53 1.84
N ALA A 370 -2.89 -20.14 0.78
CA ALA A 370 -1.59 -19.48 0.87
C ALA A 370 -1.68 -18.13 1.63
N SER A 371 -2.71 -17.34 1.34
CA SER A 371 -2.98 -16.05 1.98
C SER A 371 -3.25 -16.20 3.48
N VAL A 372 -4.09 -17.17 3.86
CA VAL A 372 -4.39 -17.48 5.27
C VAL A 372 -3.14 -17.96 5.99
N LEU A 373 -2.32 -18.81 5.37
CA LEU A 373 -1.10 -19.34 5.96
C LEU A 373 -0.03 -18.25 6.17
N LEU A 374 0.14 -17.33 5.23
CA LEU A 374 1.02 -16.18 5.41
C LEU A 374 0.51 -15.23 6.50
N ALA A 375 -0.80 -15.03 6.58
CA ALA A 375 -1.43 -14.16 7.58
C ALA A 375 -1.34 -14.77 8.99
N SER A 376 -1.49 -16.09 9.14
CA SER A 376 -1.39 -16.78 10.43
C SER A 376 0.03 -16.69 11.01
N LEU A 377 1.05 -16.66 10.15
CA LEU A 377 2.44 -16.38 10.50
C LEU A 377 2.76 -14.89 10.66
N SER A 378 1.77 -13.99 10.53
CA SER A 378 1.94 -12.53 10.56
C SER A 378 2.92 -11.97 9.52
N LEU A 379 3.20 -12.69 8.43
CA LEU A 379 4.07 -12.22 7.35
C LEU A 379 3.36 -11.22 6.43
N VAL A 380 2.04 -11.33 6.33
CA VAL A 380 1.15 -10.42 5.60
C VAL A 380 -0.03 -10.03 6.48
N THR A 381 -0.64 -8.89 6.18
CA THR A 381 -1.94 -8.49 6.74
C THR A 381 -3.00 -8.68 5.67
N ARG A 382 -4.07 -9.39 6.02
CA ARG A 382 -5.23 -9.56 5.15
C ARG A 382 -6.27 -8.48 5.40
N HIS A 383 -6.79 -7.91 4.33
CA HIS A 383 -7.86 -6.91 4.33
C HIS A 383 -9.04 -7.52 3.60
N GLN A 384 -10.03 -7.98 4.35
CA GLN A 384 -11.22 -8.65 3.81
C GLN A 384 -12.48 -7.87 4.21
N SER A 385 -13.27 -7.49 3.21
CA SER A 385 -14.63 -6.98 3.32
C SER A 385 -15.51 -7.70 2.28
N ASP A 386 -16.83 -7.46 2.32
CA ASP A 386 -17.77 -8.06 1.37
C ASP A 386 -17.46 -7.70 -0.10
N GLU A 387 -16.72 -6.60 -0.34
CA GLU A 387 -16.43 -6.06 -1.68
C GLU A 387 -14.93 -6.06 -2.03
N PHE A 388 -14.05 -6.39 -1.08
CA PHE A 388 -12.59 -6.28 -1.26
C PHE A 388 -11.84 -7.39 -0.52
N ASP A 389 -10.88 -8.03 -1.19
CA ASP A 389 -9.94 -8.97 -0.57
C ASP A 389 -8.54 -8.63 -1.05
N GLY A 390 -7.64 -8.33 -0.12
CA GLY A 390 -6.30 -7.90 -0.45
C GLY A 390 -5.28 -8.20 0.64
N LEU A 391 -4.00 -8.17 0.24
CA LEU A 391 -2.87 -8.43 1.12
C LEU A 391 -1.92 -7.25 1.15
N SER A 392 -1.47 -6.84 2.33
CA SER A 392 -0.36 -5.89 2.48
C SER A 392 0.77 -6.51 3.28
N MET A 393 1.97 -5.95 3.16
CA MET A 393 3.12 -6.37 3.95
C MET A 393 3.58 -5.23 4.86
N HIS A 394 4.06 -5.57 6.05
CA HIS A 394 4.85 -4.60 6.81
C HIS A 394 6.15 -4.30 6.02
N PRO A 395 6.60 -3.04 5.88
CA PRO A 395 7.77 -2.69 5.05
C PRO A 395 9.04 -3.48 5.38
N LEU A 396 9.30 -3.80 6.66
CA LEU A 396 10.41 -4.68 7.04
C LEU A 396 10.24 -6.14 6.59
N ALA A 397 9.02 -6.68 6.64
CA ALA A 397 8.73 -8.03 6.14
C ALA A 397 8.84 -8.06 4.60
N HIS A 398 8.38 -7.01 3.94
CA HIS A 398 8.53 -6.82 2.49
C HIS A 398 10.00 -6.79 2.05
N ALA A 399 10.81 -5.95 2.70
CA ALA A 399 12.25 -5.87 2.44
C ALA A 399 12.96 -7.21 2.69
N TRP A 400 12.67 -7.86 3.83
CA TRP A 400 13.21 -9.18 4.13
C TRP A 400 12.81 -10.23 3.08
N ALA A 401 11.54 -10.26 2.68
CA ALA A 401 11.01 -11.22 1.71
C ALA A 401 11.69 -11.08 0.34
N LYS A 402 12.14 -9.87 -0.01
CA LYS A 402 12.97 -9.63 -1.20
C LYS A 402 14.43 -10.02 -0.97
N ASP A 403 15.02 -9.58 0.13
CA ASP A 403 16.44 -9.79 0.45
C ASP A 403 16.81 -11.27 0.59
N ARG A 404 15.90 -12.10 1.13
CA ARG A 404 16.10 -13.55 1.27
C ARG A 404 16.21 -14.27 -0.07
N LEU A 405 15.63 -13.70 -1.14
CA LEU A 405 15.68 -14.29 -2.46
C LEU A 405 17.06 -14.04 -3.07
N GLY A 406 17.73 -15.10 -3.53
CA GLY A 406 18.94 -14.96 -4.34
C GLY A 406 18.65 -14.20 -5.63
N LYS A 407 19.67 -13.54 -6.22
CA LYS A 407 19.50 -12.68 -7.42
C LYS A 407 18.76 -13.38 -8.56
N GLU A 408 19.11 -14.62 -8.90
CA GLU A 408 18.42 -15.37 -9.97
C GLU A 408 16.96 -15.68 -9.63
N HIS A 409 16.63 -15.88 -8.35
CA HIS A 409 15.25 -16.07 -7.94
C HIS A 409 14.46 -14.76 -8.03
N GLN A 410 15.03 -13.64 -7.56
CA GLN A 410 14.41 -12.31 -7.71
C GLN A 410 14.11 -12.00 -9.19
N GLN A 411 15.03 -12.31 -10.10
CA GLN A 411 14.85 -12.10 -11.54
C GLN A 411 13.66 -12.91 -12.09
N ARG A 412 13.59 -14.21 -11.76
CA ARG A 412 12.48 -15.06 -12.19
C ARG A 412 11.15 -14.62 -11.59
N THR A 413 11.14 -14.28 -10.30
CA THR A 413 9.94 -13.75 -9.63
C THR A 413 9.51 -12.43 -10.26
N TRP A 414 10.43 -11.53 -10.60
CA TRP A 414 10.08 -10.28 -11.29
C TRP A 414 9.41 -10.55 -12.63
N VAL A 415 9.90 -11.51 -13.43
CA VAL A 415 9.27 -11.89 -14.70
C VAL A 415 7.87 -12.48 -14.46
N SER A 416 7.72 -13.39 -13.51
CA SER A 416 6.42 -13.98 -13.13
C SER A 416 5.43 -12.92 -12.68
N THR A 417 5.84 -11.99 -11.80
CA THR A 417 5.04 -10.85 -11.34
C THR A 417 4.65 -9.96 -12.52
N GLY A 418 5.59 -9.65 -13.41
CA GLY A 418 5.33 -8.87 -14.62
C GLY A 418 4.32 -9.52 -15.56
N CYS A 419 4.34 -10.85 -15.69
CA CYS A 419 3.33 -11.59 -16.44
C CYS A 419 1.95 -11.49 -15.80
N ILE A 420 1.83 -11.60 -14.47
CA ILE A 420 0.57 -11.37 -13.76
C ILE A 420 0.03 -9.98 -14.10
N LEU A 421 0.86 -8.94 -13.97
CA LEU A 421 0.44 -7.56 -14.23
C LEU A 421 0.09 -7.31 -15.71
N ALA A 422 0.86 -7.86 -16.64
CA ALA A 422 0.66 -7.62 -18.07
C ALA A 422 -0.57 -8.36 -18.62
N LEU A 423 -0.93 -9.51 -18.04
CA LEU A 423 -2.10 -10.30 -18.43
C LEU A 423 -3.42 -9.71 -17.90
N LEU A 424 -3.37 -8.79 -16.92
CA LEU A 424 -4.56 -8.03 -16.48
C LEU A 424 -5.18 -7.16 -17.57
N VAL A 425 -4.39 -6.76 -18.57
CA VAL A 425 -4.73 -5.66 -19.49
C VAL A 425 -5.91 -5.98 -20.42
N ASP A 426 -6.18 -7.25 -20.69
CA ASP A 426 -7.31 -7.62 -21.56
C ASP A 426 -8.68 -7.48 -20.85
N GLU A 427 -8.68 -7.32 -19.53
CA GLU A 427 -9.87 -7.01 -18.73
C GLU A 427 -9.86 -5.53 -18.33
N LEU A 428 -10.43 -4.66 -19.16
CA LEU A 428 -10.53 -3.21 -18.93
C LEU A 428 -11.21 -2.81 -17.60
N VAL A 429 -11.79 -3.76 -16.86
CA VAL A 429 -12.59 -3.52 -15.66
C VAL A 429 -11.73 -3.59 -14.39
N THR A 430 -10.92 -4.63 -14.21
CA THR A 430 -10.27 -4.93 -12.93
C THR A 430 -9.27 -3.86 -12.49
N TRP A 431 -8.42 -3.38 -13.40
CA TRP A 431 -7.46 -2.32 -13.04
C TRP A 431 -8.13 -0.96 -12.80
N ARG A 432 -9.29 -0.68 -13.42
CA ARG A 432 -10.05 0.56 -13.20
C ARG A 432 -10.73 0.57 -11.84
N VAL A 433 -11.26 -0.58 -11.42
CA VAL A 433 -11.92 -0.73 -10.11
C VAL A 433 -10.90 -0.53 -8.99
N TYR A 434 -9.69 -1.08 -9.13
CA TYR A 434 -8.65 -1.04 -8.10
C TYR A 434 -7.50 -0.10 -8.46
N GLU A 435 -7.76 0.95 -9.23
CA GLU A 435 -6.73 1.86 -9.75
C GLU A 435 -5.86 2.42 -8.61
N ARG A 436 -6.52 2.87 -7.54
CA ARG A 436 -5.89 3.49 -6.36
C ARG A 436 -4.94 2.53 -5.66
N GLU A 437 -5.32 1.27 -5.51
CA GLU A 437 -4.53 0.24 -4.85
C GLU A 437 -3.39 -0.24 -5.74
N LEU A 438 -3.62 -0.38 -7.06
CA LEU A 438 -2.64 -0.92 -8.00
C LEU A 438 -1.54 0.07 -8.42
N GLN A 439 -1.84 1.36 -8.46
CA GLN A 439 -0.89 2.40 -8.86
C GLN A 439 0.46 2.31 -8.12
N PRO A 440 0.55 2.24 -6.77
CA PRO A 440 1.84 2.10 -6.08
C PRO A 440 2.58 0.82 -6.47
N HIS A 441 1.87 -0.29 -6.72
CA HIS A 441 2.49 -1.54 -7.16
C HIS A 441 3.09 -1.42 -8.56
N MET A 442 2.41 -0.76 -9.51
CA MET A 442 2.93 -0.47 -10.86
C MET A 442 4.18 0.40 -10.81
N GLN A 443 4.12 1.47 -10.00
CA GLN A 443 5.23 2.39 -9.81
C GLN A 443 6.46 1.70 -9.22
N SER A 444 6.27 0.85 -8.21
CA SER A 444 7.34 0.04 -7.61
C SER A 444 7.91 -0.96 -8.60
N PHE A 445 7.05 -1.68 -9.33
CA PHE A 445 7.45 -2.73 -10.27
C PHE A 445 8.34 -2.20 -11.42
N LEU A 446 8.03 -1.00 -11.92
CA LEU A 446 8.78 -0.33 -12.98
C LEU A 446 9.90 0.62 -12.48
N SER A 447 10.16 0.67 -11.17
CA SER A 447 11.25 1.46 -10.60
C SER A 447 12.67 1.02 -11.01
N PRO A 448 12.98 -0.28 -11.24
CA PRO A 448 14.32 -0.68 -11.62
C PRO A 448 14.72 -0.16 -13.01
N GLU A 449 16.02 0.10 -13.20
CA GLU A 449 16.55 0.55 -14.49
C GLU A 449 16.27 -0.46 -15.60
N VAL A 450 15.78 0.03 -16.75
CA VAL A 450 15.45 -0.80 -17.93
C VAL A 450 16.62 -1.70 -18.36
N LYS A 451 17.85 -1.17 -18.31
CA LYS A 451 19.08 -1.92 -18.58
C LYS A 451 19.22 -3.16 -17.70
N THR A 452 18.92 -3.00 -16.41
CA THR A 452 19.00 -4.08 -15.42
C THR A 452 17.91 -5.11 -15.66
N VAL A 453 16.68 -4.66 -15.93
CA VAL A 453 15.53 -5.54 -16.19
C VAL A 453 15.72 -6.38 -17.47
N PHE A 454 16.35 -5.83 -18.51
CA PHE A 454 16.70 -6.60 -19.71
C PHE A 454 17.71 -7.73 -19.47
N LEU A 455 18.34 -7.81 -18.29
CA LEU A 455 19.17 -8.95 -17.90
C LEU A 455 18.36 -10.09 -17.26
N TYR A 456 17.08 -9.87 -16.95
CA TYR A 456 16.26 -10.85 -16.21
C TYR A 456 15.73 -11.98 -17.12
N GLY A 457 15.76 -11.77 -18.44
CA GLY A 457 15.29 -12.76 -19.40
C GLY A 457 15.36 -12.27 -20.85
N PRO A 458 14.84 -13.06 -21.80
CA PRO A 458 14.79 -12.68 -23.21
C PRO A 458 14.03 -11.37 -23.42
N ARG A 459 14.55 -10.48 -24.26
CA ARG A 459 13.88 -9.21 -24.59
C ARG A 459 12.47 -9.40 -25.17
N THR A 460 12.22 -10.54 -25.82
CA THR A 460 10.90 -10.93 -26.34
C THR A 460 9.87 -11.19 -25.26
N VAL A 461 10.29 -11.44 -24.01
CA VAL A 461 9.40 -11.60 -22.86
C VAL A 461 9.31 -10.28 -22.08
N ILE A 462 10.46 -9.66 -21.80
CA ILE A 462 10.56 -8.48 -20.94
C ILE A 462 9.91 -7.23 -21.58
N LEU A 463 10.15 -6.98 -22.88
CA LEU A 463 9.66 -5.77 -23.52
C LEU A 463 8.12 -5.72 -23.57
N PRO A 464 7.38 -6.79 -23.96
CA PRO A 464 5.92 -6.78 -23.87
C PRO A 464 5.37 -6.51 -22.47
N ILE A 465 6.00 -7.06 -21.41
CA ILE A 465 5.62 -6.79 -20.01
C ILE A 465 5.71 -5.29 -19.74
N MET A 466 6.87 -4.69 -20.06
CA MET A 466 7.09 -3.26 -19.81
C MET A 466 6.13 -2.37 -20.58
N ILE A 467 5.83 -2.70 -21.84
CA ILE A 467 4.89 -1.93 -22.67
C ILE A 467 3.46 -2.04 -22.13
N LYS A 468 3.01 -3.23 -21.71
CA LYS A 468 1.68 -3.41 -21.11
C LYS A 468 1.56 -2.68 -19.77
N CYS A 469 2.55 -2.77 -18.90
CA CYS A 469 2.57 -1.97 -17.67
C CYS A 469 2.65 -0.47 -17.96
N GLY A 470 3.34 -0.06 -19.02
CA GLY A 470 3.38 1.32 -19.51
C GLY A 470 1.99 1.82 -19.93
N TRP A 471 1.21 1.00 -20.63
CA TRP A 471 -0.19 1.31 -20.94
C TRP A 471 -1.03 1.45 -19.66
N ILE A 472 -0.91 0.55 -18.68
CA ILE A 472 -1.64 0.66 -17.41
C ILE A 472 -1.32 2.01 -16.73
N MET A 473 -0.04 2.39 -16.66
CA MET A 473 0.36 3.67 -16.10
C MET A 473 -0.18 4.88 -16.87
N ALA A 474 -0.18 4.84 -18.21
CA ALA A 474 -0.75 5.92 -19.03
C ALA A 474 -2.23 6.13 -18.69
N HIS A 475 -2.98 5.04 -18.53
CA HIS A 475 -4.38 5.11 -18.13
C HIS A 475 -4.60 5.64 -16.69
N MET A 476 -3.62 5.47 -15.80
CA MET A 476 -3.60 6.04 -14.44
C MET A 476 -3.18 7.53 -14.44
N GLY A 477 -2.93 8.15 -15.60
CA GLY A 477 -2.47 9.54 -15.72
C GLY A 477 -1.00 9.74 -15.33
N GLU A 478 -0.18 8.68 -15.32
CA GLU A 478 1.25 8.73 -15.00
C GLU A 478 2.11 9.02 -16.24
N ASP A 479 1.69 9.99 -17.06
CA ASP A 479 2.29 10.27 -18.37
C ASP A 479 3.78 10.59 -18.32
N THR A 480 4.23 11.31 -17.28
CA THR A 480 5.65 11.64 -17.09
C THR A 480 6.51 10.40 -16.83
N ARG A 481 5.97 9.41 -16.12
CA ARG A 481 6.65 8.12 -15.88
C ARG A 481 6.67 7.27 -17.13
N VAL A 482 5.59 7.28 -17.90
CA VAL A 482 5.53 6.60 -19.21
C VAL A 482 6.54 7.22 -20.18
N GLU A 483 6.64 8.55 -20.22
CA GLU A 483 7.63 9.26 -21.02
C GLU A 483 9.07 8.87 -20.61
N HIS A 484 9.34 8.80 -19.31
CA HIS A 484 10.64 8.36 -18.79
C HIS A 484 10.93 6.89 -19.16
N LEU A 485 9.95 6.00 -19.02
CA LEU A 485 10.05 4.60 -19.41
C LEU A 485 10.40 4.46 -20.90
N LEU A 486 9.70 5.19 -21.77
CA LEU A 486 9.94 5.21 -23.21
C LEU A 486 11.36 5.71 -23.54
N LYS A 487 11.82 6.80 -22.91
CA LYS A 487 13.20 7.31 -23.08
C LYS A 487 14.25 6.25 -22.74
N CYS A 488 14.06 5.54 -21.62
CA CYS A 488 14.96 4.48 -21.20
C CYS A 488 14.93 3.28 -22.17
N ILE A 489 13.75 2.88 -22.66
CA ILE A 489 13.61 1.83 -23.68
C ILE A 489 14.31 2.24 -24.97
N TYR A 490 14.15 3.49 -25.43
CA TYR A 490 14.82 3.98 -26.63
C TYR A 490 16.34 3.92 -26.51
N LEU A 491 16.88 4.33 -25.36
CA LEU A 491 18.31 4.27 -25.09
C LEU A 491 18.84 2.84 -25.17
N GLU A 492 18.19 1.90 -24.49
CA GLU A 492 18.66 0.50 -24.39
C GLU A 492 18.47 -0.30 -25.69
N LEU A 493 17.45 0.04 -26.48
CA LEU A 493 17.21 -0.56 -27.79
C LEU A 493 17.89 0.19 -28.95
N ARG A 494 18.56 1.32 -28.67
CA ARG A 494 19.17 2.24 -29.65
C ARG A 494 18.16 2.69 -30.72
N ILE A 495 16.95 2.99 -30.29
CA ILE A 495 15.87 3.51 -31.14
C ILE A 495 16.04 5.02 -31.25
N VAL A 496 15.96 5.54 -32.47
CA VAL A 496 15.92 6.98 -32.74
C VAL A 496 14.45 7.39 -32.88
N PRO A 497 13.87 8.18 -31.95
CA PRO A 497 12.44 8.50 -31.94
C PRO A 497 11.93 9.19 -33.22
N SER A 498 12.80 9.90 -33.94
CA SER A 498 12.48 10.57 -35.20
C SER A 498 12.39 9.63 -36.40
N GLU A 499 12.77 8.36 -36.26
CA GLU A 499 12.83 7.38 -37.34
C GLU A 499 12.06 6.10 -36.96
N PRO A 500 10.71 6.11 -37.01
CA PRO A 500 9.92 4.96 -36.60
C PRO A 500 10.13 3.77 -37.55
N SER A 501 10.16 2.56 -36.96
CA SER A 501 10.44 1.30 -37.66
C SER A 501 9.40 0.21 -37.36
N GLU A 502 9.21 -0.73 -38.28
CA GLU A 502 8.21 -1.81 -38.15
C GLU A 502 8.52 -2.77 -37.00
N LYS A 503 9.79 -2.90 -36.61
CA LYS A 503 10.31 -3.88 -35.61
C LYS A 503 9.85 -3.61 -34.17
N HIS A 504 9.30 -2.43 -33.89
CA HIS A 504 8.96 -1.97 -32.54
C HIS A 504 7.56 -1.34 -32.45
N LEU A 505 6.63 -1.84 -33.24
CA LEU A 505 5.29 -1.27 -33.38
C LEU A 505 4.56 -0.98 -32.05
N PRO A 506 4.59 -1.86 -31.02
CA PRO A 506 3.94 -1.57 -29.73
C PRO A 506 4.58 -0.41 -28.95
N ILE A 507 5.87 -0.15 -29.15
CA ILE A 507 6.56 0.99 -28.52
C ILE A 507 6.02 2.29 -29.13
N TRP A 508 5.87 2.32 -30.45
CA TRP A 508 5.35 3.49 -31.16
C TRP A 508 3.88 3.77 -30.83
N ASP A 509 3.09 2.71 -30.61
CA ASP A 509 1.69 2.84 -30.19
C ASP A 509 1.59 3.54 -28.83
N LEU A 510 2.34 3.04 -27.83
CA LEU A 510 2.40 3.65 -26.49
C LEU A 510 2.99 5.07 -26.53
N ALA A 511 3.98 5.32 -27.39
CA ALA A 511 4.58 6.64 -27.53
C ALA A 511 3.63 7.66 -28.18
N ALA A 512 2.82 7.23 -29.15
CA ALA A 512 1.82 8.09 -29.77
C ALA A 512 0.76 8.52 -28.75
N ASP A 513 0.31 7.59 -27.90
CA ASP A 513 -0.62 7.87 -26.80
C ASP A 513 0.00 8.84 -25.77
N ASN A 514 1.21 8.57 -25.31
CA ASN A 514 1.90 9.44 -24.36
C ASN A 514 2.17 10.86 -24.92
N LEU A 515 2.50 10.98 -26.21
CA LEU A 515 2.62 12.30 -26.87
C LEU A 515 1.29 13.05 -26.91
N LEU A 516 0.17 12.34 -27.05
CA LEU A 516 -1.16 12.96 -27.02
C LEU A 516 -1.45 13.53 -25.63
N SER A 517 -1.25 12.72 -24.58
CA SER A 517 -1.51 13.10 -23.19
C SER A 517 -0.59 14.22 -22.69
N THR A 518 0.66 14.29 -23.18
CA THR A 518 1.61 15.36 -22.83
C THR A 518 1.48 16.63 -23.68
N GLY A 519 0.47 16.72 -24.56
CA GLY A 519 0.17 17.93 -25.33
C GLY A 519 0.93 18.07 -26.66
N HIS A 520 1.63 17.04 -27.12
CA HIS A 520 2.38 17.01 -28.39
C HIS A 520 1.54 16.43 -29.55
N GLY A 521 0.31 16.92 -29.72
CA GLY A 521 -0.70 16.34 -30.62
C GLY A 521 -0.25 16.16 -32.08
N ALA A 522 0.54 17.09 -32.63
CA ALA A 522 1.04 16.97 -34.00
C ALA A 522 2.03 15.80 -34.18
N GLN A 523 2.89 15.55 -33.18
CA GLN A 523 3.84 14.44 -33.19
C GLN A 523 3.12 13.10 -32.95
N SER A 524 2.13 13.11 -32.04
CA SER A 524 1.24 11.96 -31.80
C SER A 524 0.51 11.54 -33.08
N ALA A 525 -0.12 12.48 -33.79
CA ALA A 525 -0.85 12.19 -35.02
C ALA A 525 0.04 11.57 -36.11
N ALA A 526 1.24 12.13 -36.31
CA ALA A 526 2.20 11.60 -37.29
C ALA A 526 2.65 10.17 -36.94
N LEU A 527 2.91 9.90 -35.65
CA LEU A 527 3.32 8.58 -35.19
C LEU A 527 2.17 7.57 -35.25
N MET A 528 0.95 7.98 -34.90
CA MET A 528 -0.25 7.14 -34.99
C MET A 528 -0.57 6.78 -36.45
N GLU A 529 -0.46 7.73 -37.38
CA GLU A 529 -0.64 7.47 -38.82
C GLU A 529 0.38 6.42 -39.32
N TYR A 530 1.64 6.53 -38.87
CA TYR A 530 2.66 5.53 -39.15
C TYR A 530 2.26 4.15 -38.59
N VAL A 531 1.86 4.07 -37.32
CA VAL A 531 1.45 2.81 -36.67
C VAL A 531 0.29 2.16 -37.42
N VAL A 532 -0.76 2.92 -37.75
CA VAL A 532 -1.92 2.44 -38.52
C VAL A 532 -1.51 1.96 -39.92
N LYS A 533 -0.62 2.68 -40.60
CA LYS A 533 -0.13 2.31 -41.94
C LYS A 533 0.65 1.00 -41.91
N VAL A 534 1.47 0.78 -40.88
CA VAL A 534 2.18 -0.48 -40.69
C VAL A 534 1.20 -1.60 -40.36
N LYS A 535 0.31 -1.42 -39.37
CA LYS A 535 -0.74 -2.40 -39.01
C LYS A 535 -1.58 -2.83 -40.23
N LYS A 536 -1.97 -1.89 -41.11
CA LYS A 536 -2.71 -2.19 -42.36
C LYS A 536 -1.93 -3.01 -43.39
N LYS A 537 -0.59 -2.95 -43.37
CA LYS A 537 0.29 -3.73 -44.27
C LYS A 537 0.65 -5.12 -43.74
N THR A 538 0.77 -5.28 -42.43
CA THR A 538 1.24 -6.52 -41.79
C THR A 538 0.14 -7.41 -41.23
N LEU A 539 -1.07 -6.91 -40.98
CA LEU A 539 -2.17 -7.69 -40.42
C LEU A 539 -3.12 -8.24 -41.50
N ALA A 540 -3.51 -9.52 -41.38
CA ALA A 540 -4.51 -10.15 -42.25
C ALA A 540 -5.86 -9.41 -42.21
N GLU A 541 -6.67 -9.50 -43.28
CA GLU A 541 -7.96 -8.77 -43.41
C GLU A 541 -8.96 -9.01 -42.26
N THR A 542 -8.78 -10.09 -41.49
CA THR A 542 -9.65 -10.48 -40.37
C THR A 542 -9.23 -9.92 -39.00
N TYR A 543 -8.25 -9.00 -38.93
CA TYR A 543 -7.78 -8.43 -37.65
C TYR A 543 -8.73 -7.37 -37.07
N PRO A 544 -9.14 -7.46 -35.78
CA PRO A 544 -9.99 -6.45 -35.13
C PRO A 544 -9.40 -5.03 -35.16
N ASP A 545 -8.07 -4.89 -35.01
CA ASP A 545 -7.38 -3.60 -35.05
C ASP A 545 -7.45 -2.92 -36.44
N ARG A 546 -7.69 -3.69 -37.51
CA ARG A 546 -7.91 -3.15 -38.86
C ARG A 546 -9.33 -2.62 -39.04
N LEU A 547 -10.29 -3.09 -38.23
CA LEU A 547 -11.68 -2.63 -38.19
C LEU A 547 -11.86 -1.43 -37.25
N ALA A 548 -11.08 -1.36 -36.17
CA ALA A 548 -11.06 -0.20 -35.26
C ALA A 548 -10.28 1.02 -35.81
N SER A 549 -9.47 0.84 -36.86
CA SER A 549 -8.68 1.89 -37.53
C SER A 549 -9.24 2.33 -38.90
N GLN A 550 -10.50 1.97 -39.17
CA GLN A 550 -11.35 2.54 -40.22
C GLN A 550 -12.39 3.43 -39.54
#